data_AF-A0A536EBA0-F1
#
_entry.id   AF-A0A536EBA0-F1
#
_cell.length_a   1.000
_cell.length_b   1.000
_cell.length_c   1.000
_cell.angle_alpha   90.00
_cell.angle_beta   90.00
_cell.angle_gamma   90.00
#
_symmetry.space_group_name_H-M   'P 1'
#
loop_
_entity.id
_entity.type
_entity.pdbx_description
1 polymer ?
#
loop_
_entity_poly.entity_id
_entity_poly.type
_entity_poly.pdbx_seq_one_letter_code
_entity_poly.pdbx_strand_id
1 'polypeptide(L)'
;MYTLVIVDMSNRLPDPTGGPEAAAAAFWLDVADVVVLPAAASKQDFNGVLDYLDVGGLPPAVVAYIVPRTRRSREHPLARRYLDAIEQQVARVVEVPDEAEPVRFAVMEGLPLDAVSPRLRLAYKRLAEAVATVPKRP
;
A
#
# COMPACT_ATOMS: atom_id res chain seq x y z
N MET A 1 4.73 -16.74 -19.70
CA MET A 1 4.82 -15.28 -19.58
C MET A 1 3.72 -14.86 -18.62
N TYR A 2 4.05 -14.36 -17.43
CA TYR A 2 3.03 -13.87 -16.50
C TYR A 2 2.86 -12.37 -16.75
N THR A 3 1.65 -11.95 -17.08
CA THR A 3 1.28 -10.54 -17.19
C THR A 3 0.93 -10.04 -15.79
N LEU A 4 1.64 -9.02 -15.31
CA LEU A 4 1.27 -8.27 -14.10
C LEU A 4 0.49 -7.03 -14.53
N VAL A 5 -0.70 -6.83 -13.96
CA VAL A 5 -1.50 -5.61 -14.15
C VAL A 5 -1.50 -4.86 -12.82
N ILE A 6 -1.07 -3.61 -12.84
CA ILE A 6 -1.14 -2.70 -11.69
C ILE A 6 -2.16 -1.63 -12.03
N VAL A 7 -3.18 -1.49 -11.19
CA VAL A 7 -4.19 -0.45 -11.31
C VAL A 7 -3.98 0.50 -10.14
N ASP A 8 -3.51 1.71 -10.45
CA ASP A 8 -3.44 2.78 -9.45
C ASP A 8 -4.85 3.35 -9.25
N MET A 9 -5.31 3.34 -8.00
CA MET A 9 -6.66 3.74 -7.63
C MET A 9 -6.62 4.88 -6.63
N SER A 10 -7.70 5.66 -6.58
CA SER A 10 -7.85 6.68 -5.53
C SER A 10 -7.85 6.05 -4.14
N ASN A 11 -7.35 6.76 -3.13
CA ASN A 11 -7.34 6.33 -1.73
C ASN A 11 -8.73 6.34 -1.06
N ARG A 12 -9.81 6.09 -1.81
CA ARG A 12 -11.18 6.01 -1.31
C ARG A 12 -11.83 4.74 -1.83
N LEU A 13 -12.54 4.06 -0.93
CA LEU A 13 -13.37 2.95 -1.33
C LEU A 13 -14.34 3.40 -2.42
N PRO A 14 -14.40 2.69 -3.56
CA PRO A 14 -15.29 3.07 -4.63
C PRO A 14 -16.74 2.82 -4.21
N ASP A 15 -17.61 3.82 -4.38
CA ASP A 15 -19.06 3.64 -4.37
C ASP A 15 -19.51 3.27 -5.79
N PRO A 16 -19.91 2.02 -6.08
CA PRO A 16 -20.28 1.60 -7.43
C PRO A 16 -21.43 2.42 -8.04
N THR A 17 -22.22 3.11 -7.20
CA THR A 17 -23.34 3.96 -7.62
C THR A 17 -22.94 5.42 -7.88
N GLY A 18 -21.70 5.80 -7.53
CA GLY A 18 -21.17 7.17 -7.64
C GLY A 18 -20.80 7.62 -9.06
N GLY A 19 -21.00 6.78 -10.07
CA GLY A 19 -20.75 7.08 -11.48
C GLY A 19 -19.75 6.13 -12.15
N PRO A 20 -19.45 6.34 -13.45
CA PRO A 20 -18.66 5.41 -14.26
C PRO A 20 -17.25 5.13 -13.71
N GLU A 21 -16.57 6.15 -13.18
CA GLU A 21 -15.22 6.01 -12.62
C GLU A 21 -15.22 5.13 -11.36
N ALA A 22 -16.20 5.33 -10.48
CA ALA A 22 -16.32 4.54 -9.26
C ALA A 22 -16.75 3.10 -9.55
N ALA A 23 -17.62 2.88 -10.55
CA ALA A 23 -17.95 1.55 -11.05
C ALA A 23 -16.72 0.83 -11.62
N ALA A 24 -15.86 1.53 -12.38
CA ALA A 24 -14.62 0.95 -12.90
C ALA A 24 -13.63 0.58 -11.79
N ALA A 25 -13.47 1.44 -10.77
CA ALA A 25 -12.63 1.15 -9.62
C ALA A 25 -13.17 -0.04 -8.80
N ALA A 26 -14.48 -0.13 -8.61
CA ALA A 26 -15.12 -1.28 -7.96
C ALA A 26 -14.91 -2.57 -8.74
N PHE A 27 -15.02 -2.53 -10.08
CA PHE A 27 -14.74 -3.68 -10.94
C PHE A 27 -13.30 -4.16 -10.78
N TRP A 28 -12.31 -3.26 -10.82
CA TRP A 28 -10.91 -3.64 -10.65
C TRP A 28 -10.63 -4.24 -9.27
N LEU A 29 -11.27 -3.71 -8.23
CA LEU A 29 -11.14 -4.24 -6.88
C LEU A 29 -11.76 -5.64 -6.74
N ASP A 30 -12.86 -5.92 -7.44
CA ASP A 30 -13.55 -7.22 -7.44
C ASP A 30 -12.69 -8.33 -8.09
N VAL A 31 -12.05 -8.01 -9.23
CA VAL A 31 -11.22 -8.97 -9.98
C VAL A 31 -9.75 -9.01 -9.52
N ALA A 32 -9.36 -8.16 -8.57
CA ALA A 32 -7.98 -8.09 -8.11
C ALA A 32 -7.58 -9.35 -7.30
N ASP A 33 -6.41 -9.89 -7.62
CA ASP A 33 -5.79 -10.98 -6.86
C ASP A 33 -5.34 -10.52 -5.46
N VAL A 34 -4.84 -9.28 -5.38
CA VAL A 34 -4.22 -8.68 -4.19
C VAL A 34 -4.51 -7.18 -4.21
N VAL A 35 -4.77 -6.59 -3.05
CA VAL A 35 -4.84 -5.13 -2.88
C VAL A 35 -3.62 -4.62 -2.12
N VAL A 36 -3.00 -3.55 -2.59
CA VAL A 36 -1.90 -2.88 -1.89
C VAL A 36 -2.40 -1.58 -1.29
N LEU A 37 -2.30 -1.44 0.03
CA LEU A 37 -2.78 -0.27 0.77
C LEU A 37 -1.57 0.53 1.31
N PRO A 38 -1.24 1.70 0.75
CA PRO A 38 -0.17 2.54 1.28
C PRO A 38 -0.63 3.24 2.56
N ALA A 39 0.25 3.34 3.56
CA ALA A 39 -0.03 4.05 4.79
C ALA A 39 1.21 4.75 5.33
N ALA A 40 1.13 6.04 5.65
CA ALA A 40 2.14 6.71 6.46
C ALA A 40 1.77 6.64 7.95
N ALA A 41 2.69 7.04 8.83
CA ALA A 41 2.45 7.04 10.28
C ALA A 41 1.57 8.22 10.74
N SER A 42 0.34 8.28 10.22
CA SER A 42 -0.67 9.24 10.60
C SER A 42 -1.96 8.52 10.99
N LYS A 43 -2.72 9.11 11.92
CA LYS A 43 -4.01 8.54 12.33
C LYS A 43 -4.98 8.41 11.13
N GLN A 44 -4.94 9.38 10.22
CA GLN A 44 -5.78 9.40 9.03
C GLN A 44 -5.45 8.24 8.09
N ASP A 45 -4.18 7.98 7.82
CA ASP A 45 -3.77 6.90 6.92
C ASP A 45 -4.06 5.52 7.55
N PHE A 46 -3.81 5.35 8.85
CA PHE A 46 -4.16 4.11 9.53
C PHE A 46 -5.67 3.84 9.53
N ASN A 47 -6.48 4.86 9.79
CA ASN A 47 -7.92 4.73 9.70
C ASN A 47 -8.35 4.40 8.27
N GLY A 48 -7.75 5.02 7.24
CA GLY A 48 -8.05 4.70 5.85
C GLY A 48 -7.78 3.23 5.52
N VAL A 49 -6.68 2.65 6.02
CA VAL A 49 -6.43 1.20 5.86
C VAL A 49 -7.50 0.37 6.56
N LEU A 50 -7.84 0.69 7.81
CA LEU A 50 -8.85 -0.05 8.56
C LEU A 50 -10.24 0.06 7.92
N ASP A 51 -10.62 1.24 7.43
CA ASP A 51 -11.87 1.48 6.73
C ASP A 51 -11.99 0.57 5.49
N TYR A 52 -10.90 0.37 4.75
CA TYR A 52 -10.85 -0.62 3.68
C TYR A 52 -11.13 -2.02 4.25
N LEU A 53 -10.30 -2.48 5.21
CA LEU A 53 -10.36 -3.84 5.75
C LEU A 53 -11.73 -4.19 6.36
N ASP A 54 -12.46 -3.21 6.89
CA ASP A 54 -13.78 -3.37 7.50
C ASP A 54 -14.91 -3.65 6.49
N VAL A 55 -14.77 -3.33 5.19
CA VAL A 55 -15.84 -3.50 4.17
C VAL A 55 -16.22 -4.96 3.96
N GLY A 56 -15.31 -5.90 4.27
CA GLY A 56 -15.48 -7.31 3.95
C GLY A 56 -15.40 -7.57 2.45
N GLY A 57 -15.04 -8.79 2.05
CA GLY A 57 -14.94 -9.12 0.63
C GLY A 57 -13.85 -8.36 -0.13
N LEU A 58 -12.86 -7.77 0.56
CA LEU A 58 -11.63 -7.26 -0.06
C LEU A 58 -10.66 -8.38 -0.43
N PRO A 59 -9.97 -8.29 -1.59
CA PRO A 59 -8.87 -9.18 -1.90
C PRO A 59 -7.86 -9.21 -0.75
N PRO A 60 -7.08 -10.31 -0.62
CA PRO A 60 -5.96 -10.34 0.30
C PRO A 60 -5.12 -9.06 0.22
N ALA A 61 -4.93 -8.42 1.37
CA ALA A 61 -4.30 -7.10 1.45
C ALA A 61 -2.82 -7.19 1.83
N VAL A 62 -2.00 -6.36 1.20
CA VAL A 62 -0.63 -6.05 1.61
C VAL A 62 -0.55 -4.57 1.93
N VAL A 63 -0.07 -4.22 3.13
CA VAL A 63 0.10 -2.81 3.51
C VAL A 63 1.52 -2.37 3.25
N ALA A 64 1.69 -1.32 2.46
CA ALA A 64 2.98 -0.65 2.25
C ALA A 64 3.13 0.49 3.26
N TYR A 65 3.73 0.19 4.41
CA TYR A 65 3.88 1.15 5.51
C TYR A 65 5.11 2.04 5.29
N ILE A 66 4.87 3.33 5.07
CA ILE A 66 5.89 4.36 4.92
C ILE A 66 6.44 4.70 6.30
N VAL A 67 7.64 4.19 6.58
CA VAL A 67 8.31 4.31 7.87
C VAL A 67 8.83 5.74 8.05
N PRO A 68 8.44 6.45 9.12
CA PRO A 68 8.92 7.79 9.40
C PRO A 68 10.44 7.88 9.53
N ARG A 69 11.03 8.99 9.09
CA ARG A 69 12.48 9.22 9.25
C ARG A 69 12.91 9.31 10.72
N THR A 70 12.11 9.97 11.55
CA THR A 70 12.50 10.23 12.96
C THR A 70 12.23 9.02 13.84
N ARG A 71 13.15 8.75 14.77
CA ARG A 71 12.98 7.66 15.75
C ARG A 71 11.73 7.85 16.60
N ARG A 72 11.48 9.09 17.05
CA ARG A 72 10.31 9.44 17.89
C ARG A 72 8.98 9.09 17.19
N SER A 73 8.85 9.35 15.90
CA SER A 73 7.65 9.00 15.15
C SER A 73 7.54 7.50 14.89
N ARG A 74 8.66 6.81 14.62
CA ARG A 74 8.69 5.35 14.43
C ARG A 74 8.27 4.58 15.67
N GLU A 75 8.73 5.02 16.84
CA GLU A 75 8.48 4.37 18.13
C GLU A 75 7.21 4.89 18.81
N HIS A 76 6.37 5.66 18.11
CA HIS A 76 5.19 6.25 18.72
C HIS A 76 4.18 5.15 19.13
N PRO A 77 3.79 5.04 20.41
CA PRO A 77 2.98 3.91 20.89
C PRO A 77 1.63 3.77 20.18
N LEU A 78 1.01 4.89 19.80
CA LEU A 78 -0.26 4.87 19.07
C LEU A 78 -0.09 4.30 17.64
N ALA A 79 1.00 4.64 16.95
CA ALA A 79 1.28 4.10 15.62
C ALA A 79 1.51 2.59 15.69
N ARG A 80 2.21 2.13 16.74
CA ARG A 80 2.41 0.69 16.98
C ARG A 80 1.08 -0.04 17.20
N ARG A 81 0.16 0.51 17.99
CA ARG A 81 -1.18 -0.09 18.19
C ARG A 81 -1.98 -0.21 16.89
N TYR A 82 -1.91 0.79 16.03
CA TYR A 82 -2.55 0.73 14.71
C TYR A 82 -1.92 -0.34 13.83
N LEU A 83 -0.57 -0.40 13.77
CA LEU A 83 0.14 -1.44 13.03
C LEU A 83 -0.19 -2.83 13.55
N ASP A 84 -0.22 -3.03 14.88
CA ASP A 84 -0.58 -4.31 15.47
C ASP A 84 -1.99 -4.74 15.05
N ALA A 85 -2.96 -3.80 15.02
CA ALA A 85 -4.33 -4.07 14.57
C ALA A 85 -4.43 -4.39 13.07
N ILE A 86 -3.64 -3.71 12.25
CA ILE A 86 -3.54 -3.95 10.79
C ILE A 86 -2.88 -5.31 10.53
N GLU A 87 -1.80 -5.65 11.21
CA GLU A 87 -1.05 -6.91 11.06
C GLU A 87 -1.93 -8.15 11.30
N GLN A 88 -2.99 -8.05 12.11
CA GLN A 88 -3.92 -9.16 12.32
C GLN A 88 -4.90 -9.42 11.15
N GLN A 89 -5.04 -8.47 10.23
CA GLN A 89 -6.07 -8.50 9.19
C GLN A 89 -5.50 -8.59 7.76
N VAL A 90 -4.20 -8.36 7.60
CA VAL A 90 -3.54 -8.31 6.29
C VAL A 90 -2.58 -9.47 6.12
N ALA A 91 -2.30 -9.84 4.87
CA ALA A 91 -1.36 -10.92 4.58
C ALA A 91 0.08 -10.55 4.97
N ARG A 92 0.46 -9.29 4.73
CA ARG A 92 1.79 -8.73 5.04
C ARG A 92 1.69 -7.23 5.28
N VAL A 93 2.52 -6.73 6.20
CA VAL A 93 2.93 -5.33 6.25
C VAL A 93 4.38 -5.26 5.76
N VAL A 94 4.64 -4.40 4.77
CA VAL A 94 5.96 -4.19 4.19
C VAL A 94 6.39 -2.76 4.48
N GLU A 95 7.52 -2.63 5.17
CA GLU A 95 8.13 -1.32 5.44
C GLU A 95 8.77 -0.72 4.20
N VAL A 96 8.42 0.54 3.91
CA VAL A 96 8.98 1.37 2.84
C VAL A 96 9.62 2.60 3.48
N PRO A 97 10.89 2.92 3.18
CA PRO A 97 11.53 4.10 3.73
C PRO A 97 10.88 5.38 3.19
N ASP A 98 10.67 6.38 4.06
CA ASP A 98 10.21 7.70 3.65
C ASP A 98 11.33 8.48 2.93
N GLU A 99 11.41 8.28 1.62
CA GLU A 99 12.35 8.94 0.72
C GLU A 99 11.63 9.85 -0.30
N ALA A 100 10.49 10.42 0.09
CA ALA A 100 9.63 11.20 -0.81
C ALA A 100 10.35 12.35 -1.53
N GLU A 101 11.27 13.02 -0.85
CA GLU A 101 12.06 14.13 -1.40
C GLU A 101 13.08 13.67 -2.47
N PRO A 102 14.00 12.72 -2.20
CA PRO A 102 14.86 12.13 -3.24
C PRO A 102 14.08 11.57 -4.43
N VAL A 103 12.96 10.89 -4.18
CA VAL A 103 12.09 10.34 -5.25
C VAL A 103 11.53 11.46 -6.12
N ARG A 104 11.07 12.56 -5.51
CA ARG A 104 10.54 13.71 -6.24
C ARG A 104 11.58 14.32 -7.18
N PHE A 105 12.81 14.50 -6.72
CA PHE A 105 13.88 15.03 -7.56
C PHE A 105 14.24 14.07 -8.70
N ALA A 106 14.34 12.77 -8.42
CA ALA A 106 14.60 11.78 -9.45
C ALA A 106 13.53 11.77 -10.55
N VAL A 107 12.25 11.91 -10.18
CA VAL A 107 11.14 12.04 -11.15
C VAL A 107 11.29 13.30 -11.99
N MET A 108 11.65 14.44 -11.38
CA MET A 108 11.92 15.68 -12.11
C MET A 108 13.08 15.55 -13.10
N GLU A 109 14.09 14.75 -12.75
CA GLU A 109 15.28 14.50 -13.56
C GLU A 109 15.11 13.35 -14.57
N GLY A 110 13.96 12.67 -14.58
CA GLY A 110 13.70 11.52 -15.46
C GLY A 110 14.52 10.27 -15.09
N LEU A 111 15.02 10.20 -13.86
CA LEU A 111 15.81 9.08 -13.36
C LEU A 111 14.91 7.94 -12.88
N PRO A 112 15.32 6.68 -13.10
CA PRO A 112 14.57 5.54 -12.61
C PRO A 112 14.67 5.44 -11.08
N LEU A 113 13.65 4.84 -10.45
CA LEU A 113 13.54 4.75 -9.00
C LEU A 113 14.68 3.95 -8.35
N ASP A 114 15.27 3.01 -9.09
CA ASP A 114 16.40 2.19 -8.63
C ASP A 114 17.73 2.95 -8.59
N ALA A 115 17.82 4.13 -9.24
CA ALA A 115 18.92 5.07 -9.12
C ALA A 115 18.81 5.98 -7.88
N VAL A 116 17.64 6.04 -7.22
CA VAL A 116 17.38 6.92 -6.08
C VAL A 116 18.02 6.41 -4.80
N SER A 117 17.79 5.13 -4.50
CA SER A 117 18.23 4.54 -3.23
C SER A 117 18.23 3.02 -3.27
N PRO A 118 19.34 2.37 -2.86
CA PRO A 118 19.37 0.93 -2.64
C PRO A 118 18.33 0.45 -1.63
N ARG A 119 17.98 1.28 -0.64
CA ARG A 119 16.99 0.93 0.39
C ARG A 119 15.59 0.92 -0.19
N LEU A 120 15.25 1.91 -1.00
CA LEU A 120 13.97 1.98 -1.68
C LEU A 120 13.83 0.81 -2.66
N ARG A 121 14.87 0.53 -3.45
CA ARG A 121 14.90 -0.65 -4.34
C ARG A 121 14.64 -1.96 -3.59
N LEU A 122 15.29 -2.15 -2.44
CA LEU A 122 15.08 -3.34 -1.61
C LEU A 122 13.65 -3.40 -1.06
N ALA A 123 13.07 -2.28 -0.66
CA ALA A 123 11.69 -2.20 -0.18
C ALA A 123 10.68 -2.59 -1.28
N TYR A 124 10.83 -2.07 -2.50
CA TYR A 124 9.98 -2.44 -3.64
C TYR A 124 10.14 -3.91 -4.04
N LYS A 125 11.35 -4.47 -3.93
CA LYS A 125 11.57 -5.91 -4.14
C LYS A 125 10.79 -6.74 -3.13
N ARG A 126 10.86 -6.39 -1.84
CA ARG A 126 10.11 -7.05 -0.77
C ARG A 126 8.60 -6.90 -0.94
N LEU A 127 8.15 -5.74 -1.40
CA LEU A 127 6.74 -5.50 -1.71
C LEU A 127 6.26 -6.40 -2.85
N ALA A 128 7.04 -6.48 -3.93
CA ALA A 128 6.73 -7.37 -5.06
C ALA A 128 6.72 -8.86 -4.62
N GLU A 129 7.67 -9.28 -3.79
CA GLU A 129 7.71 -10.63 -3.22
C GLU A 129 6.47 -10.91 -2.34
N ALA A 130 6.07 -9.95 -1.50
CA ALA A 130 4.88 -10.07 -0.68
C ALA A 130 3.63 -10.24 -1.57
N VAL A 131 3.44 -9.38 -2.56
CA VAL A 131 2.31 -9.47 -3.51
C VAL A 131 2.30 -10.80 -4.26
N ALA A 132 3.46 -11.24 -4.76
CA ALA A 132 3.57 -12.48 -5.53
C ALA A 132 3.31 -13.76 -4.72
N THR A 133 3.45 -13.71 -3.39
CA THR A 133 3.32 -14.87 -2.49
C THR A 133 2.03 -14.87 -1.68
N VAL A 134 1.22 -13.83 -1.79
CA VAL A 134 -0.10 -13.80 -1.14
C VAL A 134 -0.99 -14.89 -1.75
N PRO A 135 -1.61 -15.75 -0.91
CA PRO A 135 -2.56 -16.75 -1.41
C PRO A 135 -3.70 -16.07 -2.14
N LYS A 136 -3.91 -16.46 -3.40
CA LYS A 136 -5.05 -15.96 -4.19
C LYS A 136 -6.35 -16.52 -3.64
N ARG A 137 -7.44 -15.79 -3.86
CA ARG A 137 -8.79 -16.31 -3.59
C ARG A 137 -9.02 -17.59 -4.42
N PRO A 138 -9.70 -18.60 -3.85
CA PRO A 138 -10.10 -19.79 -4.59
C PRO A 138 -11.11 -19.48 -5.70
#